data_AF-A0A5B7SYE3-F1
#
_entry.id   AF-A0A5B7SYE3-F1
#
_cell.length_a   1.000
_cell.length_b   1.000
_cell.length_c   1.000
_cell.angle_alpha   90.00
_cell.angle_beta   90.00
_cell.angle_gamma   90.00
#
_symmetry.space_group_name_H-M   'P 1'
#
loop_
_entity.id
_entity.type
_entity.pdbx_description
1 polymer ?
#
loop_
_entity_poly.entity_id
_entity_poly.type
_entity_poly.pdbx_seq_one_letter_code
_entity_poly.pdbx_strand_id
1 'polypeptide(L)'
;MNSNNLPTRAQYRSQKHHKHFYSRWWFWLIIIIILAGGATAGMKLTATGPFKETTTKVAKKDTTKKKVKKQTGVTFYQYNGIYLNETSGTPIDTVHNILGKPSSTSITENQGVKTEQDTYNDIQNGQLGSTFKVSFANGHAISKALSGLKVKRSEKLGLDAYSSVQNGQSVDTIHTNLGKPNSYSESLVDGKSVINYTYSSNVSGDTGANFVVTFTDGSVSGKSQSGME
;
A
#
# COMPACT_ATOMS: atom_id res chain seq x y z
N MET A 1 27.76 -12.00 -7.05
CA MET A 1 26.97 -11.73 -5.83
C MET A 1 26.02 -12.90 -5.67
N ASN A 2 26.16 -13.65 -4.57
CA ASN A 2 25.61 -15.00 -4.40
C ASN A 2 24.18 -14.94 -3.83
N SER A 3 23.23 -15.65 -4.43
CA SER A 3 21.77 -15.55 -4.19
C SER A 3 21.23 -16.47 -3.09
N ASN A 4 22.06 -16.91 -2.13
CA ASN A 4 21.73 -18.07 -1.28
C ASN A 4 21.48 -17.78 0.20
N ASN A 5 21.13 -16.54 0.60
CA ASN A 5 20.89 -16.19 2.00
C ASN A 5 19.44 -15.77 2.30
N LEU A 6 18.46 -16.53 1.81
CA LEU A 6 17.09 -16.43 2.29
C LEU A 6 16.84 -17.55 3.31
N PRO A 7 16.60 -17.25 4.61
CA PRO A 7 16.29 -18.27 5.60
C PRO A 7 14.96 -18.97 5.28
N THR A 8 14.90 -20.27 5.50
CA THR A 8 13.72 -21.10 5.21
C THR A 8 12.70 -21.03 6.34
N ARG A 9 11.41 -21.17 5.97
CA ARG A 9 10.20 -21.08 6.82
C ARG A 9 10.24 -21.90 8.12
N ALA A 10 11.08 -22.93 8.18
CA ALA A 10 11.21 -23.83 9.32
C ALA A 10 12.04 -23.25 10.49
N GLN A 11 12.85 -22.21 10.27
CA GLN A 11 13.84 -21.76 11.27
C GLN A 11 13.28 -20.84 12.38
N TYR A 12 11.99 -20.48 12.36
CA TYR A 12 11.42 -19.47 13.27
C TYR A 12 10.44 -19.99 14.35
N ARG A 13 10.41 -21.29 14.65
CA ARG A 13 9.52 -21.80 15.71
C ARG A 13 10.22 -21.90 17.07
N SER A 14 10.00 -20.91 17.92
CA SER A 14 10.11 -21.00 19.38
C SER A 14 9.00 -20.16 20.00
N GLN A 15 8.01 -20.81 20.61
CA GLN A 15 6.82 -20.18 21.16
C GLN A 15 7.01 -19.84 22.65
N LYS A 16 6.89 -18.55 22.99
CA LYS A 16 6.41 -18.09 24.30
C LYS A 16 5.19 -17.21 24.07
N HIS A 17 4.05 -17.60 24.65
CA HIS A 17 2.79 -16.87 24.56
C HIS A 17 2.86 -15.58 25.40
N HIS A 18 3.03 -14.43 24.75
CA HIS A 18 2.76 -13.13 25.33
C HIS A 18 1.31 -12.72 25.06
N LYS A 19 0.69 -11.96 25.97
CA LYS A 19 -0.64 -11.39 25.74
C LYS A 19 -0.57 -10.46 24.52
N HIS A 20 -1.34 -10.80 23.49
CA HIS A 20 -1.34 -10.07 22.23
C HIS A 20 -1.91 -8.65 22.40
N PHE A 21 -1.25 -7.65 21.81
CA PHE A 21 -1.62 -6.25 21.98
C PHE A 21 -2.88 -5.86 21.18
N TYR A 22 -3.24 -6.65 20.16
CA TYR A 22 -4.47 -6.49 19.37
C TYR A 22 -5.76 -6.79 20.13
N SER A 23 -5.67 -7.40 21.32
CA SER A 23 -6.81 -7.57 22.23
C SER A 23 -7.36 -6.24 22.77
N ARG A 24 -6.70 -5.11 22.46
CA ARG A 24 -7.05 -3.77 22.93
C ARG A 24 -7.71 -2.99 21.79
N TRP A 25 -8.86 -2.39 22.09
CA TRP A 25 -9.72 -1.66 21.16
C TRP A 25 -9.01 -0.59 20.30
N TRP A 26 -7.93 0.01 20.80
CA TRP A 26 -7.17 1.04 20.06
C TRP A 26 -6.39 0.50 18.84
N PHE A 27 -6.09 -0.81 18.78
CA PHE A 27 -5.53 -1.43 17.58
C PHE A 27 -6.46 -1.27 16.37
N TRP A 28 -7.78 -1.34 16.61
CA TRP A 28 -8.81 -1.11 15.60
C TRP A 28 -8.86 0.36 15.12
N LEU A 29 -8.48 1.33 15.96
CA LEU A 29 -8.38 2.74 15.54
C LEU A 29 -7.21 2.98 14.57
N ILE A 30 -6.08 2.29 14.74
CA ILE A 30 -4.95 2.37 13.78
C ILE A 30 -5.36 1.79 12.42
N ILE A 31 -6.09 0.67 12.42
CA ILE A 31 -6.69 0.11 11.19
C ILE A 31 -7.59 1.15 10.53
N ILE A 32 -8.48 1.83 11.28
CA ILE A 32 -9.34 2.88 10.73
C ILE A 32 -8.53 4.05 10.14
N ILE A 33 -7.44 4.47 10.77
CA ILE A 33 -6.59 5.56 10.25
C ILE A 33 -5.83 5.14 8.98
N ILE A 34 -5.39 3.88 8.90
CA ILE A 34 -4.78 3.31 7.69
C ILE A 34 -5.84 3.17 6.58
N LEU A 35 -7.07 2.76 6.91
CA LEU A 35 -8.22 2.67 5.99
C LEU A 35 -8.70 4.04 5.51
N ALA A 36 -8.75 5.06 6.37
CA ALA A 36 -9.18 6.42 6.05
C ALA A 36 -8.11 7.24 5.29
N GLY A 37 -6.84 6.80 5.33
CA GLY A 37 -5.74 7.43 4.58
C GLY A 37 -5.88 7.41 3.05
N GLY A 38 -6.95 6.81 2.51
CA GLY A 38 -7.31 6.82 1.09
C GLY A 38 -8.31 7.89 0.66
N ALA A 39 -8.94 8.64 1.58
CA ALA A 39 -9.93 9.66 1.22
C ALA A 39 -10.00 10.78 2.28
N THR A 40 -9.28 11.88 2.02
CA THR A 40 -9.69 13.31 2.19
C THR A 40 -8.46 14.20 2.42
N ALA A 41 -8.06 14.95 1.39
CA ALA A 41 -7.51 16.30 1.51
C ALA A 41 -7.63 17.00 0.15
N GLY A 42 -8.83 17.48 -0.16
CA GLY A 42 -9.04 18.41 -1.26
C GLY A 42 -8.35 19.74 -0.94
N MET A 43 -7.16 19.97 -1.48
CA MET A 43 -6.56 21.29 -1.55
C MET A 43 -6.86 21.91 -2.92
N LYS A 44 -7.70 22.94 -2.90
CA LYS A 44 -7.88 23.87 -4.02
C LYS A 44 -6.52 24.53 -4.30
N LEU A 45 -5.93 24.25 -5.46
CA LEU A 45 -4.81 25.02 -6.00
C LEU A 45 -5.38 26.34 -6.54
N THR A 46 -5.30 27.39 -5.74
CA THR A 46 -5.49 28.76 -6.23
C THR A 46 -4.25 29.17 -7.02
N ALA A 47 -4.47 29.59 -8.25
CA ALA A 47 -3.46 30.08 -9.17
C ALA A 47 -2.87 31.42 -8.68
N THR A 48 -1.54 31.49 -8.64
CA THR A 48 -0.78 32.74 -8.82
C THR A 48 0.56 32.39 -9.48
N GLY A 49 0.77 32.87 -10.71
CA GLY A 49 2.11 33.03 -11.29
C GLY A 49 2.89 34.18 -10.60
N PRO A 50 4.02 34.69 -11.14
CA PRO A 50 4.45 34.62 -12.54
C PRO A 50 5.95 34.28 -12.75
N PHE A 51 6.28 33.67 -13.89
CA PHE A 51 7.52 34.02 -14.59
C PHE A 51 7.36 33.71 -16.08
N LYS A 52 7.39 34.76 -16.90
CA LYS A 52 7.61 34.67 -18.35
C LYS A 52 9.12 34.67 -18.58
N GLU A 53 9.61 33.87 -19.53
CA GLU A 53 10.31 34.40 -20.71
C GLU A 53 10.32 33.34 -21.83
N THR A 54 10.05 33.83 -23.03
CA THR A 54 9.98 33.10 -24.30
C THR A 54 11.34 33.18 -24.98
N THR A 55 11.86 32.08 -25.53
CA THR A 55 12.64 32.14 -26.78
C THR A 55 12.56 30.82 -27.55
N THR A 56 12.05 30.91 -28.77
CA THR A 56 11.96 29.83 -29.76
C THR A 56 13.28 29.71 -30.53
N LYS A 57 13.84 28.50 -30.65
CA LYS A 57 14.69 28.09 -31.79
C LYS A 57 14.47 26.62 -32.15
N VAL A 58 14.40 26.36 -33.46
CA VAL A 58 13.96 25.13 -34.12
C VAL A 58 15.15 24.21 -34.46
N ALA A 59 14.90 22.90 -34.27
CA ALA A 59 15.46 21.69 -34.89
C ALA A 59 16.98 21.40 -34.93
N LYS A 60 17.37 20.28 -34.28
CA LYS A 60 18.16 19.20 -34.90
C LYS A 60 17.63 17.83 -34.46
N LYS A 61 17.43 16.95 -35.44
CA LYS A 61 16.92 15.58 -35.31
C LYS A 61 18.10 14.68 -34.92
N ASP A 62 18.25 14.38 -33.64
CA ASP A 62 19.17 13.36 -33.15
C ASP A 62 18.40 12.11 -32.71
N THR A 63 18.74 11.00 -33.34
CA THR A 63 18.27 9.64 -33.05
C THR A 63 18.72 9.25 -31.63
N THR A 64 17.94 9.68 -30.63
CA THR A 64 18.20 9.34 -29.24
C THR A 64 17.72 7.91 -28.99
N LYS A 65 18.68 7.00 -28.80
CA LYS A 65 18.43 5.74 -28.09
C LYS A 65 17.69 6.11 -26.80
N LYS A 66 16.44 5.67 -26.63
CA LYS A 66 15.67 5.85 -25.38
C LYS A 66 16.53 5.32 -24.24
N LYS A 67 17.17 6.22 -23.48
CA LYS A 67 17.63 5.89 -22.13
C LYS A 67 16.39 5.41 -21.39
N VAL A 68 16.30 4.11 -21.13
CA VAL A 68 15.31 3.56 -20.21
C VAL A 68 15.56 4.29 -18.90
N LYS A 69 14.66 5.22 -18.52
CA LYS A 69 14.71 5.87 -17.22
C LYS A 69 14.69 4.75 -16.18
N LYS A 70 15.76 4.62 -15.39
CA LYS A 70 15.79 3.71 -14.25
C LYS A 70 14.62 4.14 -13.36
N GLN A 71 13.59 3.32 -13.26
CA GLN A 71 12.44 3.62 -12.43
C GLN A 71 12.90 3.54 -10.97
N THR A 72 12.92 4.68 -10.28
CA THR A 72 13.27 4.81 -8.87
C THR A 72 12.04 4.58 -7.98
N GLY A 73 12.27 4.46 -6.68
CA GLY A 73 11.23 4.30 -5.67
C GLY A 73 10.99 2.87 -5.21
N VAL A 74 10.19 2.74 -4.14
CA VAL A 74 9.78 1.46 -3.56
C VAL A 74 8.99 0.67 -4.60
N THR A 75 9.41 -0.56 -4.82
CA THR A 75 8.77 -1.49 -5.76
C THR A 75 7.69 -2.33 -5.09
N PHE A 76 6.75 -2.85 -5.88
CA PHE A 76 5.76 -3.82 -5.39
C PHE A 76 6.42 -5.11 -4.86
N TYR A 77 7.57 -5.50 -5.42
CA TYR A 77 8.33 -6.65 -4.92
C TYR A 77 8.87 -6.41 -3.50
N GLN A 78 9.42 -5.22 -3.24
CA GLN A 78 9.87 -4.85 -1.90
C GLN A 78 8.72 -4.76 -0.90
N TYR A 79 7.56 -4.25 -1.33
CA TYR A 79 6.32 -4.29 -0.55
C TYR A 79 5.96 -5.73 -0.14
N ASN A 80 5.91 -6.66 -1.10
CA ASN A 80 5.58 -8.06 -0.84
C ASN A 80 6.63 -8.79 0.02
N GLY A 81 7.90 -8.37 -0.05
CA GLY A 81 8.99 -8.97 0.71
C GLY A 81 8.94 -8.72 2.22
N ILE A 82 8.09 -7.80 2.69
CA ILE A 82 7.95 -7.48 4.10
C ILE A 82 6.94 -8.42 4.75
N TYR A 83 7.44 -9.24 5.67
CA TYR A 83 6.66 -10.19 6.46
C TYR A 83 6.08 -9.52 7.70
N LEU A 84 4.81 -9.78 8.00
CA LEU A 84 4.10 -9.18 9.13
C LEU A 84 3.94 -10.19 10.25
N ASN A 85 4.44 -9.86 11.43
CA ASN A 85 4.19 -10.60 12.67
C ASN A 85 4.64 -9.76 13.88
N GLU A 86 3.91 -9.88 14.99
CA GLU A 86 4.17 -9.14 16.22
C GLU A 86 5.57 -9.37 16.81
N THR A 87 6.11 -10.57 16.64
CA THR A 87 7.37 -11.02 17.27
C THR A 87 8.44 -11.44 16.29
N SER A 88 8.04 -11.82 15.07
CA SER A 88 8.94 -12.36 14.05
C SER A 88 8.73 -11.69 12.68
N GLY A 89 8.09 -10.51 12.66
CA GLY A 89 7.90 -9.73 11.44
C GLY A 89 9.26 -9.27 10.89
N THR A 90 9.29 -8.68 9.71
CA THR A 90 10.55 -8.11 9.21
C THR A 90 11.03 -7.01 10.19
N PRO A 91 12.26 -7.10 10.72
CA PRO A 91 12.79 -6.08 11.64
C PRO A 91 12.91 -4.72 10.96
N ILE A 92 12.69 -3.64 11.71
CA ILE A 92 12.77 -2.27 11.19
C ILE A 92 14.09 -1.97 10.48
N ASP A 93 15.23 -2.38 11.05
CA ASP A 93 16.55 -2.21 10.44
C ASP A 93 16.67 -2.92 9.09
N THR A 94 16.03 -4.09 8.95
CA THR A 94 15.99 -4.82 7.68
C THR A 94 15.18 -4.07 6.64
N VAL A 95 14.05 -3.46 7.04
CA VAL A 95 13.25 -2.62 6.15
C VAL A 95 14.05 -1.40 5.70
N HIS A 96 14.75 -0.71 6.61
CA HIS A 96 15.62 0.43 6.28
C HIS A 96 16.76 0.04 5.35
N ASN A 97 17.36 -1.14 5.53
CA ASN A 97 18.40 -1.63 4.62
C ASN A 97 17.88 -1.91 3.20
N ILE A 98 16.64 -2.39 3.08
CA ILE A 98 16.03 -2.74 1.78
C ILE A 98 15.49 -1.50 1.05
N LEU A 99 14.91 -0.56 1.79
CA LEU A 99 14.18 0.59 1.24
C LEU A 99 14.96 1.90 1.30
N GLY A 100 16.02 1.95 2.12
CA GLY A 100 16.69 3.18 2.49
C GLY A 100 15.94 3.95 3.58
N LYS A 101 16.36 5.21 3.75
CA LYS A 101 15.80 6.13 4.75
C LYS A 101 14.34 6.47 4.41
N PRO A 102 13.40 6.43 5.38
CA PRO A 102 12.04 6.86 5.16
C PRO A 102 11.96 8.37 4.87
N SER A 103 10.93 8.78 4.14
CA SER A 103 10.61 10.19 3.90
C SER A 103 10.15 10.89 5.19
N SER A 104 9.44 10.17 6.06
CA SER A 104 9.10 10.60 7.40
C SER A 104 8.84 9.40 8.31
N THR A 105 8.99 9.62 9.62
CA THR A 105 8.67 8.66 10.67
C THR A 105 7.75 9.32 11.68
N SER A 106 6.77 8.56 12.16
CA SER A 106 5.85 8.99 13.22
C SER A 106 5.81 7.94 14.32
N ILE A 107 5.77 8.37 15.57
CA ILE A 107 5.68 7.49 16.73
C ILE A 107 4.37 7.78 17.43
N THR A 108 3.66 6.72 17.76
CA THR A 108 2.47 6.78 18.61
C THR A 108 2.68 5.83 19.78
N GLU A 109 2.19 6.23 20.95
CA GLU A 109 2.22 5.38 22.14
C GLU A 109 0.81 5.35 22.73
N ASN A 110 0.25 4.15 22.85
CA ASN A 110 -1.07 3.95 23.42
C ASN A 110 -1.01 2.84 24.45
N GLN A 111 -1.42 3.13 25.68
CA GLN A 111 -1.43 2.18 26.80
C GLN A 111 -0.08 1.46 27.00
N GLY A 112 1.03 2.18 26.82
CA GLY A 112 2.39 1.67 26.97
C GLY A 112 2.90 0.83 25.79
N VAL A 113 2.16 0.76 24.68
CA VAL A 113 2.60 0.12 23.45
C VAL A 113 3.03 1.20 22.47
N LYS A 114 4.33 1.22 22.16
CA LYS A 114 4.92 2.11 21.15
C LYS A 114 4.74 1.49 19.76
N THR A 115 4.16 2.25 18.85
CA THR A 115 4.07 1.93 17.43
C THR A 115 4.78 3.01 16.64
N GLU A 116 5.75 2.59 15.82
CA GLU A 116 6.49 3.44 14.91
C GLU A 116 5.96 3.23 13.49
N GLN A 117 5.76 4.29 12.72
CA GLN A 117 5.32 4.21 11.34
C GLN A 117 6.25 5.01 10.44
N ASP A 118 6.90 4.31 9.52
CA ASP A 118 7.69 4.88 8.46
C ASP A 118 6.84 5.12 7.22
N THR A 119 7.09 6.24 6.56
CA THR A 119 6.44 6.62 5.30
C THR A 119 7.50 6.88 4.23
N TYR A 120 7.30 6.28 3.06
CA TYR A 120 8.11 6.46 1.86
C TYR A 120 7.23 7.07 0.76
N ASN A 121 7.69 8.19 0.17
CA ASN A 121 6.92 8.92 -0.84
C ASN A 121 7.39 8.68 -2.28
N ASP A 122 8.57 8.08 -2.48
CA ASP A 122 9.05 7.69 -3.81
C ASP A 122 8.61 6.26 -4.11
N ILE A 123 7.56 6.11 -4.91
CA ILE A 123 6.94 4.82 -5.23
C ILE A 123 7.09 4.52 -6.71
N GLN A 124 7.66 3.36 -7.01
CA GLN A 124 7.78 2.90 -8.38
C GLN A 124 6.39 2.69 -8.98
N ASN A 125 6.15 3.30 -10.14
CA ASN A 125 4.84 3.29 -10.80
C ASN A 125 3.71 3.94 -9.95
N GLY A 126 4.06 4.82 -9.01
CA GLY A 126 3.11 5.65 -8.28
C GLY A 126 2.57 6.82 -9.10
N GLN A 127 1.37 7.28 -8.74
CA GLN A 127 0.87 8.62 -9.06
C GLN A 127 1.35 9.66 -8.06
N LEU A 128 1.11 10.93 -8.34
CA LEU A 128 1.45 12.00 -7.40
C LEU A 128 0.72 11.76 -6.06
N GLY A 129 1.45 11.84 -4.94
CA GLY A 129 0.91 11.54 -3.61
C GLY A 129 0.85 10.04 -3.26
N SER A 130 1.45 9.16 -4.07
CA SER A 130 1.62 7.75 -3.68
C SER A 130 2.51 7.61 -2.47
N THR A 131 2.19 6.67 -1.60
CA THR A 131 2.97 6.41 -0.39
C THR A 131 3.08 4.93 -0.13
N PHE A 132 4.18 4.53 0.49
CA PHE A 132 4.32 3.24 1.15
C PHE A 132 4.54 3.48 2.63
N LYS A 133 3.72 2.85 3.47
CA LYS A 133 3.78 2.96 4.92
C LYS A 133 4.06 1.59 5.53
N VAL A 134 4.94 1.53 6.52
CA VAL A 134 5.18 0.34 7.34
C VAL A 134 5.06 0.73 8.80
N SER A 135 4.23 0.00 9.54
CA SER A 135 4.09 0.20 10.98
C SER A 135 4.74 -0.95 11.73
N PHE A 136 5.44 -0.61 12.79
CA PHE A 136 6.25 -1.50 13.61
C PHE A 136 5.77 -1.46 15.05
N ALA A 137 5.71 -2.62 15.68
CA ALA A 137 5.59 -2.75 17.13
C ALA A 137 6.70 -3.69 17.62
N ASN A 138 7.29 -3.38 18.77
CA ASN A 138 8.44 -4.13 19.30
C ASN A 138 9.58 -4.31 18.28
N GLY A 139 9.78 -3.33 17.39
CA GLY A 139 10.80 -3.36 16.34
C GLY A 139 10.49 -4.25 15.11
N HIS A 140 9.31 -4.87 15.06
CA HIS A 140 8.91 -5.79 13.98
C HIS A 140 7.71 -5.24 13.20
N ALA A 141 7.69 -5.45 11.89
CA ALA A 141 6.60 -5.00 11.03
C ALA A 141 5.28 -5.72 11.38
N ILE A 142 4.22 -4.95 11.60
CA ILE A 142 2.87 -5.44 11.98
C ILE A 142 1.78 -5.03 10.97
N SER A 143 2.01 -3.97 10.20
CA SER A 143 1.15 -3.58 9.09
C SER A 143 1.94 -2.86 8.02
N LYS A 144 1.43 -2.92 6.78
CA LYS A 144 2.02 -2.23 5.64
C LYS A 144 0.93 -1.76 4.67
N ALA A 145 1.11 -0.60 4.05
CA ALA A 145 0.16 -0.06 3.09
C ALA A 145 0.87 0.63 1.93
N LEU A 146 0.65 0.15 0.70
CA LEU A 146 1.14 0.72 -0.54
C LEU A 146 -0.04 1.36 -1.28
N SER A 147 0.00 2.67 -1.46
CA SER A 147 -1.12 3.45 -2.00
C SER A 147 -0.75 4.24 -3.23
N GLY A 148 -1.72 4.40 -4.14
CA GLY A 148 -1.61 5.33 -5.27
C GLY A 148 -0.93 4.76 -6.52
N LEU A 149 -0.85 3.45 -6.68
CA LEU A 149 -0.27 2.84 -7.88
C LEU A 149 -1.07 3.22 -9.14
N LYS A 150 -0.33 3.53 -10.21
CA LYS A 150 -0.91 3.70 -11.54
C LYS A 150 -1.30 2.34 -12.10
N VAL A 151 -2.58 2.17 -12.35
CA VAL A 151 -3.14 0.99 -13.02
C VAL A 151 -3.80 1.42 -14.31
N LYS A 152 -3.48 0.72 -15.40
CA LYS A 152 -4.19 0.85 -16.67
C LYS A 152 -5.17 -0.31 -16.79
N ARG A 153 -6.43 0.00 -17.04
CA ARG A 153 -7.50 -0.97 -17.32
C ARG A 153 -8.05 -0.69 -18.72
N SER A 154 -8.42 -1.73 -19.44
CA SER A 154 -9.09 -1.60 -20.74
C SER A 154 -10.49 -1.01 -20.60
N GLU A 155 -11.16 -1.31 -19.48
CA GLU A 155 -12.53 -0.92 -19.19
C GLU A 155 -12.66 -0.35 -17.78
N LYS A 156 -13.75 0.39 -17.54
CA LYS A 156 -14.08 0.88 -16.21
C LYS A 156 -14.72 -0.22 -15.38
N LEU A 157 -14.47 -0.22 -14.08
CA LEU A 157 -15.12 -1.10 -13.10
C LEU A 157 -16.41 -0.43 -12.62
N GLY A 158 -17.57 -0.97 -12.97
CA GLY A 158 -18.89 -0.47 -12.55
C GLY A 158 -19.49 -1.23 -11.38
N LEU A 159 -20.77 -0.95 -11.09
CA LEU A 159 -21.53 -1.66 -10.05
C LEU A 159 -21.66 -3.17 -10.33
N ASP A 160 -21.58 -3.59 -11.58
CA ASP A 160 -21.53 -4.99 -11.99
C ASP A 160 -20.25 -5.68 -11.50
N ALA A 161 -19.08 -5.06 -11.72
CA ALA A 161 -17.80 -5.54 -11.24
C ALA A 161 -17.77 -5.57 -9.70
N TYR A 162 -18.26 -4.52 -9.03
CA TYR A 162 -18.41 -4.52 -7.57
C TYR A 162 -19.36 -5.61 -7.07
N SER A 163 -20.50 -5.82 -7.74
CA SER A 163 -21.50 -6.82 -7.37
C SER A 163 -21.00 -8.25 -7.56
N SER A 164 -20.10 -8.49 -8.53
CA SER A 164 -19.47 -9.79 -8.80
C SER A 164 -18.57 -10.31 -7.66
N VAL A 165 -18.12 -9.41 -6.77
CA VAL A 165 -17.31 -9.76 -5.60
C VAL A 165 -18.19 -10.44 -4.56
N GLN A 166 -17.82 -11.67 -4.20
CA GLN A 166 -18.55 -12.52 -3.27
C GLN A 166 -17.62 -13.01 -2.16
N ASN A 167 -18.15 -13.17 -0.95
CA ASN A 167 -17.40 -13.75 0.16
C ASN A 167 -16.89 -15.16 -0.20
N GLY A 168 -15.70 -15.49 0.28
CA GLY A 168 -15.03 -16.76 0.01
C GLY A 168 -14.25 -16.82 -1.31
N GLN A 169 -14.39 -15.85 -2.22
CA GLN A 169 -13.53 -15.78 -3.41
C GLN A 169 -12.05 -15.65 -3.01
N SER A 170 -11.17 -16.28 -3.78
CA SER A 170 -9.73 -16.17 -3.54
C SER A 170 -9.19 -14.84 -4.04
N VAL A 171 -8.01 -14.46 -3.54
CA VAL A 171 -7.25 -13.31 -4.03
C VAL A 171 -7.01 -13.38 -5.55
N ASP A 172 -6.70 -14.57 -6.08
CA ASP A 172 -6.43 -14.77 -7.51
C ASP A 172 -7.69 -14.59 -8.36
N THR A 173 -8.85 -15.06 -7.88
CA THR A 173 -10.14 -14.81 -8.54
C THR A 173 -10.41 -13.31 -8.64
N ILE A 174 -10.15 -12.55 -7.57
CA ILE A 174 -10.34 -11.10 -7.58
C ILE A 174 -9.37 -10.41 -8.56
N HIS A 175 -8.08 -10.80 -8.58
CA HIS A 175 -7.12 -10.25 -9.55
C HIS A 175 -7.50 -10.57 -10.99
N THR A 176 -8.04 -11.77 -11.24
CA THR A 176 -8.48 -12.19 -12.57
C THR A 176 -9.66 -11.35 -13.04
N ASN A 177 -10.64 -11.12 -12.17
CA ASN A 177 -11.88 -10.44 -12.54
C ASN A 177 -11.74 -8.92 -12.57
N LEU A 178 -11.00 -8.33 -11.63
CA LEU A 178 -10.94 -6.87 -11.43
C LEU A 178 -9.58 -6.26 -11.85
N GLY A 179 -8.60 -7.11 -12.12
CA GLY A 179 -7.22 -6.69 -12.30
C GLY A 179 -6.57 -6.20 -11.00
N LYS A 180 -5.40 -5.57 -11.15
CA LYS A 180 -4.62 -5.05 -10.02
C LYS A 180 -5.35 -3.87 -9.36
N PRO A 181 -5.43 -3.78 -8.03
CA PRO A 181 -5.89 -2.57 -7.33
C PRO A 181 -4.87 -1.43 -7.40
N ASN A 182 -5.34 -0.24 -7.06
CA ASN A 182 -4.53 0.98 -6.95
C ASN A 182 -3.82 1.08 -5.61
N SER A 183 -4.39 0.49 -4.55
CA SER A 183 -3.77 0.43 -3.23
C SER A 183 -3.92 -0.95 -2.59
N TYR A 184 -2.94 -1.32 -1.78
CA TYR A 184 -2.85 -2.55 -1.01
C TYR A 184 -2.59 -2.19 0.44
N SER A 185 -3.35 -2.72 1.38
CA SER A 185 -3.03 -2.65 2.81
C SER A 185 -3.07 -4.04 3.42
N GLU A 186 -2.11 -4.37 4.26
CA GLU A 186 -2.04 -5.63 4.98
C GLU A 186 -1.79 -5.36 6.46
N SER A 187 -2.48 -6.11 7.31
CA SER A 187 -2.31 -6.08 8.76
C SER A 187 -2.52 -7.47 9.34
N LEU A 188 -2.00 -7.70 10.55
CA LEU A 188 -2.28 -8.89 11.33
C LEU A 188 -3.25 -8.54 12.46
N VAL A 189 -4.47 -9.07 12.41
CA VAL A 189 -5.52 -8.83 13.41
C VAL A 189 -5.89 -10.17 14.04
N ASP A 190 -5.72 -10.33 15.34
CA ASP A 190 -6.02 -11.60 16.03
C ASP A 190 -5.30 -12.82 15.42
N GLY A 191 -4.07 -12.63 14.94
CA GLY A 191 -3.29 -13.67 14.26
C GLY A 191 -3.77 -13.99 12.84
N LYS A 192 -4.82 -13.33 12.35
CA LYS A 192 -5.35 -13.45 10.99
C LYS A 192 -4.79 -12.38 10.09
N SER A 193 -4.51 -12.76 8.85
CA SER A 193 -4.09 -11.80 7.84
C SER A 193 -5.33 -11.06 7.33
N VAL A 194 -5.34 -9.73 7.45
CA VAL A 194 -6.38 -8.88 6.87
C VAL A 194 -5.76 -8.02 5.78
N ILE A 195 -6.28 -8.16 4.55
CA ILE A 195 -5.80 -7.48 3.36
C ILE A 195 -6.94 -6.63 2.79
N ASN A 196 -6.65 -5.40 2.38
CA ASN A 196 -7.60 -4.58 1.60
C ASN A 196 -6.99 -4.21 0.26
N TYR A 197 -7.78 -4.41 -0.79
CA TYR A 197 -7.50 -3.96 -2.13
C TYR A 197 -8.43 -2.80 -2.47
N THR A 198 -7.87 -1.63 -2.75
CA THR A 198 -8.64 -0.44 -3.13
C THR A 198 -8.53 -0.18 -4.62
N TYR A 199 -9.67 -0.08 -5.27
CA TYR A 199 -9.81 0.28 -6.69
C TYR A 199 -10.34 1.70 -6.76
N SER A 200 -9.50 2.64 -7.24
CA SER A 200 -9.80 4.08 -7.19
C SER A 200 -9.52 4.82 -8.50
N SER A 201 -9.12 4.11 -9.55
CA SER A 201 -9.00 4.66 -10.90
C SER A 201 -9.80 3.83 -11.88
N ASN A 202 -10.34 4.46 -12.93
CA ASN A 202 -11.19 3.78 -13.91
C ASN A 202 -12.35 3.02 -13.23
N VAL A 203 -12.96 3.64 -12.22
CA VAL A 203 -14.20 3.18 -11.59
C VAL A 203 -15.34 4.04 -12.16
N SER A 204 -16.50 3.45 -12.43
CA SER A 204 -17.68 4.20 -12.86
C SER A 204 -18.36 4.87 -11.68
N GLY A 205 -18.84 6.10 -11.88
CA GLY A 205 -19.43 6.95 -10.87
C GLY A 205 -18.76 8.32 -10.76
N ASP A 206 -18.95 8.96 -9.61
CA ASP A 206 -18.49 10.31 -9.31
C ASP A 206 -16.96 10.46 -9.30
N THR A 207 -16.50 11.71 -9.32
CA THR A 207 -15.07 12.00 -9.10
C THR A 207 -14.64 11.50 -7.73
N GLY A 208 -13.69 10.56 -7.71
CA GLY A 208 -13.24 9.91 -6.48
C GLY A 208 -13.96 8.60 -6.14
N ALA A 209 -14.88 8.15 -7.01
CA ALA A 209 -15.51 6.84 -6.89
C ALA A 209 -14.48 5.72 -6.69
N ASN A 210 -14.75 4.85 -5.74
CA ASN A 210 -13.86 3.75 -5.41
C ASN A 210 -14.61 2.61 -4.73
N PHE A 211 -13.98 1.44 -4.70
CA PHE A 211 -14.39 0.36 -3.84
C PHE A 211 -13.21 -0.39 -3.25
N VAL A 212 -13.49 -1.07 -2.15
CA VAL A 212 -12.54 -1.85 -1.37
C VAL A 212 -13.03 -3.29 -1.30
N VAL A 213 -12.13 -4.23 -1.56
CA VAL A 213 -12.32 -5.65 -1.30
C VAL A 213 -11.44 -6.03 -0.12
N THR A 214 -12.07 -6.58 0.92
CA THR A 214 -11.38 -7.02 2.15
C THR A 214 -11.24 -8.54 2.11
N PHE A 215 -10.05 -9.01 2.42
CA PHE A 215 -9.73 -10.43 2.56
C PHE A 215 -9.32 -10.72 4.00
N THR A 216 -9.79 -11.85 4.52
CA THR A 216 -9.29 -12.44 5.76
C THR A 216 -8.76 -13.84 5.45
N ASP A 217 -7.53 -14.11 5.85
CA ASP A 217 -6.82 -15.39 5.64
C ASP A 217 -6.88 -15.89 4.18
N GLY A 218 -6.74 -14.95 3.23
CA GLY A 218 -6.63 -15.24 1.79
C GLY A 218 -7.97 -15.37 1.04
N SER A 219 -9.11 -15.15 1.70
CA SER A 219 -10.43 -15.19 1.08
C SER A 219 -11.22 -13.91 1.33
N VAL A 220 -12.08 -13.51 0.38
CA VAL A 220 -12.93 -12.32 0.52
C VAL A 220 -13.81 -12.47 1.76
N SER A 221 -13.74 -11.50 2.65
CA SER A 221 -14.54 -11.41 3.87
C SER A 221 -15.47 -10.20 3.89
N GLY A 222 -15.35 -9.31 2.90
CA GLY A 222 -16.24 -8.16 2.77
C GLY A 222 -15.87 -7.26 1.60
N LYS A 223 -16.75 -6.30 1.34
CA LYS A 223 -16.56 -5.25 0.33
C LYS A 223 -17.31 -3.98 0.73
N SER A 224 -16.81 -2.83 0.30
CA SER A 224 -17.46 -1.53 0.47
C SER A 224 -17.22 -0.65 -0.75
N GLN A 225 -18.11 0.28 -1.05
CA GLN A 225 -17.97 1.24 -2.15
C GLN A 225 -18.31 2.64 -1.69
N SER A 226 -17.81 3.63 -2.42
CA SER A 226 -18.22 5.02 -2.30
C SER A 226 -18.32 5.66 -3.68
N GLY A 227 -19.43 6.34 -3.95
CA GLY A 227 -19.65 7.15 -5.16
C GLY A 227 -19.73 6.38 -6.47
N MET A 228 -19.97 5.06 -6.44
CA MET A 228 -20.11 4.24 -7.65
C MET A 228 -21.50 4.34 -8.28
N GLU A 229 -21.56 4.29 -9.61
CA GLU A 229 -22.78 4.22 -10.45
C GLU A 229 -22.68 3.11 -11.52
#